data_AF-A0A8J8EFH6-F1
#
_entry.id   AF-A0A8J8EFH6-F1
#
_cell.length_a   1.000
_cell.length_b   1.000
_cell.length_c   1.000
_cell.angle_alpha   90.00
_cell.angle_beta   90.00
_cell.angle_gamma   90.00
#
_symmetry.space_group_name_H-M   'P 1'
#
loop_
_entity.id
_entity.type
_entity.pdbx_description
1 polymer ?
#
loop_
_entity_poly.entity_id
_entity_poly.type
_entity_poly.pdbx_seq_one_letter_code
_entity_poly.pdbx_strand_id
1 'polypeptide(L)'
;MYCEGRLMVHIYIILDEAGDMGFSKGSSRYFVMGAIVAKAEDVKKIRRIPKKAREKLGKKKKDIPELKASKSNDKIRKFVLDELYKCQSAHVSAVYVNKANTYDYIKENSFQKAVHYNYLARVLIIESLKSYLQSIGYTSDKALTVEIFLDRYHTTKFRKKNLEEYIRKMIRDAFPYEVNVLVHQKDSQGEPLIQVADFVVNAFYRKLNGKGNLLAKFESSGRVLRFKQIY
;
A
#
# COMPACT_ATOMS: atom_id res chain seq x y z
N MET A 1 19.00 31.38 0.27
CA MET A 1 17.73 32.03 0.64
C MET A 1 16.85 30.96 1.27
N TYR A 2 16.89 30.83 2.59
CA TYR A 2 16.12 29.83 3.34
C TYR A 2 14.67 30.31 3.43
N CYS A 3 13.73 29.59 2.83
CA CYS A 3 12.31 29.82 3.06
C CYS A 3 11.95 29.29 4.45
N GLU A 4 12.16 30.10 5.48
CA GLU A 4 11.55 29.92 6.79
C GLU A 4 10.01 30.01 6.65
N GLY A 5 9.30 29.04 7.24
CA GLY A 5 7.89 29.22 7.62
C GLY A 5 6.83 28.45 6.84
N ARG A 6 7.12 27.74 5.74
CA ARG A 6 6.10 26.87 5.13
C ARG A 6 5.83 25.64 6.02
N LEU A 7 4.60 25.54 6.52
CA LEU A 7 4.09 24.30 7.13
C LEU A 7 4.33 23.14 6.17
N MET A 8 5.08 22.14 6.63
CA MET A 8 5.41 20.96 5.83
C MET A 8 4.40 19.85 6.11
N VAL A 9 3.78 19.34 5.06
CA VAL A 9 2.97 18.12 5.10
C VAL A 9 3.82 16.96 4.60
N HIS A 10 4.02 15.98 5.47
CA HIS A 10 4.80 14.78 5.15
C HIS A 10 3.90 13.55 5.19
N ILE A 11 3.64 12.98 4.02
CA ILE A 11 2.77 11.83 3.78
C ILE A 11 3.59 10.60 3.46
N TYR A 12 3.19 9.48 4.04
CA TYR A 12 3.74 8.17 3.76
C TYR A 12 2.72 7.35 2.97
N ILE A 13 3.16 6.67 1.93
CA ILE A 13 2.38 5.68 1.18
C ILE A 13 3.11 4.35 1.26
N ILE A 14 2.47 3.34 1.84
CA ILE A 14 3.04 2.00 1.98
C ILE A 14 2.23 1.03 1.15
N LEU A 15 2.89 0.40 0.17
CA LEU A 15 2.28 -0.48 -0.81
C LEU A 15 2.60 -1.94 -0.52
N ASP A 16 1.63 -2.80 -0.76
CA ASP A 16 1.82 -4.24 -0.85
C ASP A 16 0.73 -4.88 -1.73
N GLU A 17 0.88 -6.17 -2.01
CA GLU A 17 0.08 -6.92 -2.98
C GLU A 17 -0.52 -8.20 -2.39
N ALA A 18 -1.66 -8.63 -2.94
CA ALA A 18 -2.23 -9.95 -2.67
C ALA A 18 -2.75 -10.59 -3.96
N GLY A 19 -2.56 -11.92 -4.04
CA GLY A 19 -2.76 -12.68 -5.26
C GLY A 19 -1.50 -12.71 -6.12
N ASP A 20 -1.64 -13.23 -7.32
CA ASP A 20 -0.55 -13.35 -8.30
C ASP A 20 -0.98 -12.76 -9.64
N MET A 21 -0.03 -12.21 -10.39
CA MET A 21 -0.24 -11.76 -11.77
C MET A 21 -0.13 -12.91 -12.80
N GLY A 22 -0.15 -14.16 -12.35
CA GLY A 22 -0.22 -15.34 -13.21
C GLY A 22 -1.64 -15.60 -13.70
N PHE A 23 -1.74 -16.39 -14.77
CA PHE A 23 -3.02 -16.75 -15.42
C PHE A 23 -3.14 -18.28 -15.59
N SER A 24 -2.38 -19.07 -14.84
CA SER A 24 -2.45 -20.53 -14.90
C SER A 24 -3.64 -21.05 -14.07
N LYS A 25 -4.00 -22.34 -14.21
CA LYS A 25 -5.11 -22.95 -13.43
C LYS A 25 -4.94 -22.84 -11.91
N GLY A 26 -3.72 -22.68 -11.40
CA GLY A 26 -3.43 -22.49 -9.97
C GLY A 26 -3.39 -21.03 -9.52
N SER A 27 -3.54 -20.09 -10.45
CA SER A 27 -3.51 -18.66 -10.15
C SER A 27 -4.75 -18.21 -9.39
N SER A 28 -4.57 -17.25 -8.49
CA SER A 28 -5.65 -16.53 -7.79
C SER A 28 -6.70 -15.98 -8.74
N ARG A 29 -7.93 -15.72 -8.29
CA ARG A 29 -8.95 -15.05 -9.13
C ARG A 29 -8.68 -13.55 -9.29
N TYR A 30 -8.25 -12.92 -8.21
CA TYR A 30 -8.01 -11.49 -8.13
C TYR A 30 -6.54 -11.20 -7.95
N PHE A 31 -6.07 -10.11 -8.55
CA PHE A 31 -4.85 -9.44 -8.14
C PHE A 31 -5.22 -8.12 -7.48
N VAL A 32 -4.69 -7.85 -6.29
CA VAL A 32 -5.01 -6.66 -5.49
C VAL A 32 -3.72 -5.95 -5.14
N MET A 33 -3.68 -4.65 -5.40
CA MET A 33 -2.63 -3.76 -4.90
C MET A 33 -3.25 -2.83 -3.86
N GLY A 34 -2.70 -2.84 -2.66
CA GLY A 34 -3.19 -2.09 -1.51
C GLY A 34 -2.21 -1.00 -1.09
N ALA A 35 -2.75 0.05 -0.47
CA ALA A 35 -1.97 1.14 0.11
C ALA A 35 -2.45 1.49 1.51
N ILE A 36 -1.48 1.86 2.37
CA ILE A 36 -1.71 2.65 3.57
C ILE A 36 -1.23 4.07 3.26
N VAL A 37 -2.05 5.08 3.52
CA VAL A 37 -1.68 6.50 3.42
C VAL A 37 -1.76 7.14 4.80
N ALA A 38 -0.69 7.73 5.31
CA ALA A 38 -0.67 8.30 6.66
C ALA A 38 0.27 9.51 6.78
N LYS A 39 0.07 10.35 7.81
CA LYS A 39 1.03 11.42 8.15
C LYS A 39 2.21 10.85 8.94
N ALA A 40 3.36 11.52 8.84
CA ALA A 40 4.59 11.15 9.54
C ALA A 40 4.41 10.90 11.06
N GLU A 41 3.51 11.63 11.71
CA GLU A 41 3.21 11.53 13.15
C GLU A 41 2.76 10.13 13.60
N ASP A 42 2.05 9.39 12.75
CA ASP A 42 1.55 8.05 13.07
C ASP A 42 2.44 6.93 12.55
N VAL A 43 3.34 7.20 11.61
CA VAL A 43 4.20 6.16 10.99
C VAL A 43 5.02 5.40 12.02
N LYS A 44 5.54 6.09 13.05
CA LYS A 44 6.26 5.45 14.16
C LYS A 44 5.36 4.47 14.93
N LYS A 45 4.07 4.77 15.08
CA LYS A 45 3.09 3.87 15.72
C LYS A 45 2.79 2.68 14.82
N ILE A 46 2.58 2.92 13.52
CA ILE A 46 2.32 1.89 12.51
C ILE A 46 3.48 0.88 12.48
N ARG A 47 4.73 1.35 12.45
CA ARG A 47 5.93 0.50 12.43
C ARG A 47 6.04 -0.42 13.67
N ARG A 48 5.38 -0.08 14.79
CA ARG A 48 5.38 -0.91 16.02
C ARG A 48 4.28 -1.98 16.02
N ILE A 49 3.31 -1.94 15.10
CA ILE A 49 2.17 -2.86 15.09
C ILE A 49 2.63 -4.33 14.93
N PRO A 50 3.54 -4.70 14.01
CA PRO A 50 3.95 -6.10 13.86
C PRO A 50 4.58 -6.65 15.14
N LYS A 51 5.38 -5.84 15.85
CA LYS A 51 5.96 -6.22 17.16
C LYS A 51 4.86 -6.54 18.17
N LYS A 52 3.88 -5.64 18.35
CA LYS A 52 2.73 -5.85 19.24
C LYS A 52 1.92 -7.09 18.86
N ALA A 53 1.79 -7.38 17.57
CA ALA A 53 1.06 -8.55 17.09
C ALA A 53 1.80 -9.85 17.41
N ARG A 54 3.15 -9.87 17.29
CA ARG A 54 3.98 -11.01 17.70
C ARG A 54 3.89 -11.29 19.19
N GLU A 55 3.81 -10.26 20.03
CA GLU A 55 3.63 -10.42 21.48
C GLU A 55 2.32 -11.19 21.80
N LYS A 56 1.30 -11.08 20.94
CA LYS A 56 0.02 -11.82 21.06
C LYS A 56 0.04 -13.25 20.50
N LEU A 57 1.06 -13.63 19.73
CA LEU A 57 1.15 -14.96 19.09
C LEU A 57 1.57 -16.11 20.04
N GLY A 58 1.86 -15.81 21.32
CA GLY A 58 2.32 -16.79 22.31
C GLY A 58 3.78 -17.19 22.13
N LYS A 59 4.42 -17.77 23.16
CA LYS A 59 5.88 -18.01 23.24
C LYS A 59 6.47 -18.77 22.04
N LYS A 60 5.74 -19.72 21.44
CA LYS A 60 6.23 -20.58 20.33
C LYS A 60 6.26 -19.91 18.94
N LYS A 61 5.71 -18.69 18.78
CA LYS A 61 5.62 -17.99 17.49
C LYS A 61 6.21 -16.56 17.53
N LYS A 62 6.95 -16.22 18.59
CA LYS A 62 7.62 -14.91 18.73
C LYS A 62 8.81 -14.76 17.78
N ASP A 63 9.48 -15.85 17.46
CA ASP A 63 10.74 -15.87 16.70
C ASP A 63 10.53 -15.99 15.19
N ILE A 64 9.30 -15.83 14.70
CA ILE A 64 9.04 -15.79 13.25
C ILE A 64 9.63 -14.48 12.71
N PRO A 65 10.55 -14.54 11.72
CA PRO A 65 11.25 -13.36 11.21
C PRO A 65 10.29 -12.35 10.58
N GLU A 66 9.21 -12.82 9.97
CA GLU A 66 8.24 -12.01 9.23
C GLU A 66 6.80 -12.40 9.56
N LEU A 67 6.00 -11.41 9.98
CA LEU A 67 4.57 -11.61 10.22
C LEU A 67 3.79 -11.46 8.91
N LYS A 68 3.31 -12.57 8.35
CA LYS A 68 2.46 -12.56 7.15
C LYS A 68 0.98 -12.70 7.46
N ALA A 69 0.15 -11.90 6.80
CA ALA A 69 -1.30 -11.92 6.91
C ALA A 69 -1.89 -13.25 6.43
N SER A 70 -1.37 -13.83 5.34
CA SER A 70 -1.79 -15.14 4.81
C SER A 70 -1.59 -16.29 5.81
N LYS A 71 -0.53 -16.22 6.62
CA LYS A 71 -0.19 -17.22 7.65
C LYS A 71 -0.78 -16.94 9.03
N SER A 72 -1.44 -15.80 9.20
CA SER A 72 -2.05 -15.39 10.46
C SER A 72 -3.46 -15.99 10.63
N ASN A 73 -4.00 -15.95 11.84
CA ASN A 73 -5.42 -16.22 12.08
C ASN A 73 -6.22 -14.92 12.14
N ASP A 74 -7.54 -15.00 12.14
CA ASP A 74 -8.41 -13.82 12.10
C ASP A 74 -8.30 -12.93 13.34
N LYS A 75 -7.96 -13.49 14.50
CA LYS A 75 -7.68 -12.73 15.72
C LYS A 75 -6.49 -11.79 15.53
N ILE A 76 -5.41 -12.28 14.91
CA ILE A 76 -4.21 -11.48 14.64
C ILE A 76 -4.46 -10.49 13.50
N ARG A 77 -5.15 -10.89 12.43
CA ARG A 77 -5.51 -9.98 11.34
C ARG A 77 -6.34 -8.79 11.85
N LYS A 78 -7.40 -9.08 12.62
CA LYS A 78 -8.23 -8.06 13.25
C LYS A 78 -7.42 -7.17 14.19
N PHE A 79 -6.52 -7.76 15.00
CA PHE A 79 -5.66 -6.97 15.88
C PHE A 79 -4.76 -5.97 15.13
N VAL A 80 -4.09 -6.41 14.05
CA VAL A 80 -3.23 -5.52 13.26
C VAL A 80 -4.03 -4.36 12.66
N LEU A 81 -5.20 -4.65 12.07
CA LEU A 81 -6.07 -3.64 11.48
C LEU A 81 -6.69 -2.71 12.53
N ASP A 82 -7.03 -3.23 13.72
CA ASP A 82 -7.52 -2.42 14.84
C ASP A 82 -6.44 -1.48 15.40
N GLU A 83 -5.19 -1.92 15.49
CA GLU A 83 -4.08 -1.05 15.89
C GLU A 83 -3.77 0.00 14.80
N LEU A 84 -3.87 -0.35 13.52
CA LEU A 84 -3.74 0.60 12.42
C LEU A 84 -4.85 1.65 12.48
N TYR A 85 -6.09 1.23 12.75
CA TYR A 85 -7.24 2.13 12.86
C TYR A 85 -7.07 3.17 13.97
N LYS A 86 -6.38 2.84 15.07
CA LYS A 86 -6.06 3.81 16.15
C LYS A 86 -5.12 4.94 15.70
N CYS A 87 -4.41 4.77 14.60
CA CYS A 87 -3.58 5.82 14.00
C CYS A 87 -4.49 6.75 13.20
N GLN A 88 -4.91 7.88 13.77
CA GLN A 88 -5.98 8.73 13.21
C GLN A 88 -5.71 9.18 11.78
N SER A 89 -4.45 9.45 11.43
CA SER A 89 -4.10 9.88 10.09
C SER A 89 -4.09 8.73 9.07
N ALA A 90 -4.15 7.46 9.49
CA ALA A 90 -4.03 6.32 8.58
C ALA A 90 -5.30 6.10 7.77
N HIS A 91 -5.18 6.08 6.46
CA HIS A 91 -6.24 5.69 5.54
C HIS A 91 -5.75 4.51 4.70
N VAL A 92 -6.69 3.77 4.13
CA VAL A 92 -6.37 2.60 3.30
C VAL A 92 -7.02 2.72 1.93
N SER A 93 -6.36 2.13 0.95
CA SER A 93 -6.87 2.04 -0.42
C SER A 93 -6.54 0.70 -1.04
N ALA A 94 -7.31 0.31 -2.04
CA ALA A 94 -6.93 -0.75 -2.95
C ALA A 94 -7.47 -0.52 -4.36
N VAL A 95 -6.70 -0.99 -5.33
CA VAL A 95 -7.17 -1.27 -6.69
C VAL A 95 -7.06 -2.76 -6.92
N TYR A 96 -7.98 -3.32 -7.71
CA TYR A 96 -7.95 -4.74 -8.01
C TYR A 96 -8.35 -5.04 -9.45
N VAL A 97 -7.91 -6.21 -9.89
CA VAL A 97 -8.21 -6.78 -11.19
C VAL A 97 -8.89 -8.12 -10.98
N ASN A 98 -10.04 -8.33 -11.59
CA ASN A 98 -10.59 -9.67 -11.78
C ASN A 98 -9.92 -10.28 -13.01
N LYS A 99 -9.12 -11.34 -12.84
CA LYS A 99 -8.31 -11.87 -13.95
C LYS A 99 -9.13 -12.49 -15.08
N ALA A 100 -10.40 -12.80 -14.83
CA ALA A 100 -11.35 -13.17 -15.87
C ALA A 100 -11.59 -12.04 -16.90
N ASN A 101 -11.42 -10.79 -16.49
CA ASN A 101 -11.67 -9.60 -17.31
C ASN A 101 -10.38 -8.99 -17.88
N THR A 102 -9.23 -9.65 -17.70
CA THR A 102 -7.95 -9.13 -18.22
C THR A 102 -7.82 -9.38 -19.71
N TYR A 103 -7.39 -8.35 -20.44
CA TYR A 103 -7.03 -8.43 -21.86
C TYR A 103 -5.93 -9.45 -22.12
N ASP A 104 -6.01 -10.18 -23.22
CA ASP A 104 -5.09 -11.29 -23.53
C ASP A 104 -3.64 -10.83 -23.70
N TYR A 105 -3.39 -9.67 -24.31
CA TYR A 105 -2.03 -9.13 -24.48
C TYR A 105 -1.28 -8.91 -23.15
N ILE A 106 -2.00 -8.70 -22.03
CA ILE A 106 -1.40 -8.59 -20.69
C ILE A 106 -0.95 -9.97 -20.18
N LYS A 107 -1.64 -11.04 -20.60
CA LYS A 107 -1.36 -12.42 -20.17
C LYS A 107 -0.11 -12.98 -20.84
N GLU A 108 0.15 -12.55 -22.07
CA GLU A 108 1.11 -13.14 -23.02
C GLU A 108 2.58 -13.00 -22.63
N ASN A 109 3.03 -11.86 -22.09
CA ASN A 109 4.45 -11.69 -21.78
C ASN A 109 4.75 -10.89 -20.50
N SER A 110 5.95 -11.07 -19.97
CA SER A 110 6.39 -10.47 -18.71
C SER A 110 6.57 -8.94 -18.78
N PHE A 111 6.83 -8.40 -19.97
CA PHE A 111 6.93 -6.96 -20.18
C PHE A 111 5.58 -6.27 -20.03
N GLN A 112 4.52 -6.81 -20.66
CA GLN A 112 3.17 -6.29 -20.56
C GLN A 112 2.63 -6.39 -19.13
N LYS A 113 2.98 -7.45 -18.39
CA LYS A 113 2.68 -7.55 -16.95
C LYS A 113 3.35 -6.44 -16.13
N ALA A 114 4.60 -6.09 -16.43
CA ALA A 114 5.30 -5.00 -15.77
C ALA A 114 4.69 -3.63 -16.11
N VAL A 115 4.31 -3.39 -17.37
CA VAL A 115 3.60 -2.17 -17.79
C VAL A 115 2.26 -2.05 -17.07
N HIS A 116 1.50 -3.15 -17.02
CA HIS A 116 0.22 -3.19 -16.34
C HIS A 116 0.38 -2.99 -14.83
N TYR A 117 1.38 -3.60 -14.20
CA TYR A 117 1.72 -3.34 -12.80
C TYR A 117 1.97 -1.86 -12.52
N ASN A 118 2.77 -1.21 -13.36
CA ASN A 118 3.06 0.23 -13.26
C ASN A 118 1.78 1.07 -13.39
N TYR A 119 0.87 0.68 -14.28
CA TYR A 119 -0.43 1.32 -14.42
C TYR A 119 -1.28 1.18 -13.14
N LEU A 120 -1.36 -0.02 -12.55
CA LEU A 120 -2.08 -0.24 -11.29
C LEU A 120 -1.49 0.60 -10.16
N ALA A 121 -0.16 0.62 -10.04
CA ALA A 121 0.56 1.44 -9.06
C ALA A 121 0.26 2.93 -9.26
N ARG A 122 0.25 3.42 -10.51
CA ARG A 122 -0.12 4.80 -10.82
C ARG A 122 -1.53 5.13 -10.37
N VAL A 123 -2.52 4.32 -10.74
CA VAL A 123 -3.91 4.57 -10.36
C VAL A 123 -4.05 4.58 -8.84
N LEU A 124 -3.51 3.57 -8.16
CA LEU A 124 -3.57 3.47 -6.71
C LEU A 124 -2.92 4.67 -6.01
N ILE A 125 -1.66 4.98 -6.33
CA ILE A 125 -0.90 6.03 -5.65
C ILE A 125 -1.54 7.39 -5.89
N ILE A 126 -1.82 7.74 -7.15
CA ILE A 126 -2.31 9.08 -7.51
C ILE A 126 -3.72 9.31 -6.98
N GLU A 127 -4.64 8.36 -7.16
CA GLU A 127 -6.01 8.53 -6.67
C GLU A 127 -6.05 8.55 -5.13
N SER A 128 -5.24 7.72 -4.46
CA SER A 128 -5.19 7.71 -2.99
C SER A 128 -4.59 8.99 -2.44
N LEU A 129 -3.48 9.48 -3.01
CA LEU A 129 -2.86 10.71 -2.55
C LEU A 129 -3.77 11.92 -2.77
N LYS A 130 -4.43 12.04 -3.93
CA LYS A 130 -5.40 13.12 -4.18
C LYS A 130 -6.55 13.09 -3.16
N SER A 131 -7.15 11.93 -2.96
CA SER A 131 -8.27 11.76 -2.02
C SER A 131 -7.83 12.06 -0.58
N TYR A 132 -6.63 11.66 -0.20
CA TYR A 132 -6.07 11.93 1.13
C TYR A 132 -5.78 13.40 1.36
N LEU A 133 -5.12 14.06 0.40
CA LEU A 133 -4.84 15.50 0.48
C LEU A 133 -6.13 16.31 0.61
N GLN A 134 -7.17 15.93 -0.15
CA GLN A 134 -8.50 16.51 -0.01
C GLN A 134 -9.09 16.27 1.39
N SER A 135 -9.01 15.04 1.91
CA SER A 135 -9.61 14.70 3.21
C SER A 135 -8.96 15.43 4.39
N ILE A 136 -7.68 15.81 4.27
CA ILE A 136 -6.96 16.58 5.30
C ILE A 136 -6.96 18.10 5.04
N GLY A 137 -7.67 18.58 4.01
CA GLY A 137 -7.70 20.00 3.65
C GLY A 137 -6.32 20.55 3.27
N TYR A 138 -5.52 19.77 2.55
CA TYR A 138 -4.22 20.22 2.06
C TYR A 138 -4.39 21.33 1.03
N THR A 139 -3.49 22.31 1.10
CA THR A 139 -3.44 23.48 0.22
C THR A 139 -2.00 23.64 -0.29
N SER A 140 -1.83 24.08 -1.54
CA SER A 140 -0.54 24.11 -2.26
C SER A 140 0.45 25.17 -1.75
N ASP A 141 0.04 26.04 -0.83
CA ASP A 141 0.93 26.94 -0.09
C ASP A 141 1.82 26.19 0.91
N LYS A 142 1.48 24.94 1.27
CA LYS A 142 2.25 24.07 2.16
C LYS A 142 3.22 23.19 1.36
N ALA A 143 4.44 23.03 1.86
CA ALA A 143 5.39 22.11 1.24
C ALA A 143 4.90 20.66 1.39
N LEU A 144 4.96 19.87 0.31
CA LEU A 144 4.53 18.47 0.33
C LEU A 144 5.73 17.54 0.13
N THR A 145 5.96 16.66 1.10
CA THR A 145 6.84 15.48 0.95
C THR A 145 5.99 14.21 0.91
N VAL A 146 6.24 13.36 -0.08
CA VAL A 146 5.63 12.04 -0.22
C VAL A 146 6.72 10.98 -0.14
N GLU A 147 6.70 10.17 0.91
CA GLU A 147 7.64 9.06 1.13
C GLU A 147 6.94 7.72 0.89
N ILE A 148 7.47 6.93 -0.04
CA ILE A 148 6.82 5.71 -0.54
C ILE A 148 7.64 4.49 -0.17
N PHE A 149 6.98 3.51 0.44
CA PHE A 149 7.56 2.21 0.77
C PHE A 149 6.85 1.12 -0.03
N LEU A 150 7.63 0.22 -0.61
CA LEU A 150 7.12 -0.96 -1.30
C LEU A 150 8.13 -2.09 -1.16
N ASP A 151 7.64 -3.34 -1.23
CA ASP A 151 8.50 -4.51 -1.17
C ASP A 151 9.47 -4.54 -2.35
N ARG A 152 10.62 -5.18 -2.14
CA ARG A 152 11.66 -5.27 -3.16
C ARG A 152 11.15 -6.14 -4.30
N TYR A 153 10.91 -5.50 -5.45
CA TYR A 153 10.66 -6.22 -6.68
C TYR A 153 11.92 -6.99 -7.09
N HIS A 154 11.91 -8.32 -7.01
CA HIS A 154 13.03 -9.20 -7.38
C HIS A 154 13.31 -9.16 -8.89
N THR A 155 13.90 -8.07 -9.34
CA THR A 155 14.31 -7.84 -10.73
C THR A 155 15.70 -7.25 -10.80
N THR A 156 16.24 -7.14 -12.01
CA THR A 156 17.56 -6.54 -12.25
C THR A 156 17.63 -5.11 -11.71
N LYS A 157 18.83 -4.68 -11.29
CA LYS A 157 19.09 -3.32 -10.77
C LYS A 157 18.56 -2.20 -11.69
N PHE A 158 18.52 -2.46 -13.00
CA PHE A 158 17.94 -1.57 -14.02
C PHE A 158 16.42 -1.42 -13.87
N ARG A 159 15.67 -2.53 -13.81
CA ARG A 159 14.21 -2.50 -13.62
C ARG A 159 13.83 -1.87 -12.27
N LYS A 160 14.65 -2.07 -11.25
CA LYS A 160 14.51 -1.41 -9.94
C LYS A 160 14.55 0.12 -10.03
N LYS A 161 15.59 0.69 -10.66
CA LYS A 161 15.72 2.14 -10.84
C LYS A 161 14.59 2.72 -11.69
N ASN A 162 14.16 1.99 -12.72
CA ASN A 162 13.07 2.43 -13.58
C ASN A 162 11.74 2.57 -12.85
N LEU A 163 11.44 1.70 -11.87
CA LEU A 163 10.21 1.80 -11.07
C LEU A 163 10.22 3.01 -10.13
N GLU A 164 11.34 3.27 -9.44
CA GLU A 164 11.46 4.44 -8.55
C GLU A 164 11.35 5.74 -9.35
N GLU A 165 12.02 5.83 -10.49
CA GLU A 165 11.94 7.01 -11.36
C GLU A 165 10.55 7.17 -11.96
N TYR A 166 9.91 6.08 -12.39
CA TYR A 166 8.52 6.09 -12.86
C TYR A 166 7.58 6.65 -11.78
N ILE A 167 7.71 6.19 -10.52
CA ILE A 167 6.91 6.67 -9.40
C ILE A 167 7.14 8.16 -9.14
N ARG A 168 8.40 8.61 -9.11
CA ARG A 168 8.75 10.02 -8.93
C ARG A 168 8.14 10.89 -10.02
N LYS A 169 8.35 10.50 -11.29
CA LYS A 169 7.84 11.23 -12.45
C LYS A 169 6.31 11.30 -12.43
N MET A 170 5.60 10.20 -12.20
CA MET A 170 4.14 10.21 -12.25
C MET A 170 3.51 11.06 -11.14
N ILE A 171 4.13 11.14 -9.96
CA ILE A 171 3.64 12.02 -8.88
C ILE A 171 3.91 13.48 -9.26
N ARG A 172 5.13 13.82 -9.68
CA ARG A 172 5.46 15.18 -10.11
C ARG A 172 4.57 15.67 -11.27
N ASP A 173 4.27 14.81 -12.23
CA ASP A 173 3.38 15.13 -13.34
C ASP A 173 1.90 15.28 -12.92
N ALA A 174 1.49 14.67 -11.80
CA ALA A 174 0.09 14.64 -11.36
C ALA A 174 -0.32 15.84 -10.51
N PHE A 175 0.65 16.60 -9.98
CA PHE A 175 0.41 17.77 -9.12
C PHE A 175 1.01 19.01 -9.77
N PRO A 176 0.26 20.13 -9.86
CA PRO A 176 0.71 21.35 -10.53
C PRO A 176 1.72 22.18 -9.71
N TYR A 177 2.21 21.63 -8.59
CA TYR A 177 3.11 22.29 -7.65
C TYR A 177 4.26 21.35 -7.28
N GLU A 178 5.33 21.90 -6.73
CA GLU A 178 6.51 21.13 -6.37
C GLU A 178 6.21 20.11 -5.25
N VAL A 179 6.54 18.85 -5.51
CA VAL A 179 6.41 17.74 -4.57
C VAL A 179 7.78 17.07 -4.40
N ASN A 180 8.25 17.02 -3.16
CA ASN A 180 9.41 16.21 -2.82
C ASN A 180 8.97 14.74 -2.71
N VAL A 181 9.52 13.88 -3.56
CA VAL A 181 9.15 12.45 -3.60
C VAL A 181 10.35 11.62 -3.18
N LEU A 182 10.15 10.71 -2.24
CA LEU A 182 11.12 9.73 -1.80
C LEU A 182 10.52 8.33 -2.02
N VAL A 183 11.30 7.42 -2.60
CA VAL A 183 10.84 6.06 -2.89
C VAL A 183 11.84 5.05 -2.33
N HIS A 184 11.33 4.08 -1.58
CA HIS A 184 12.10 3.11 -0.84
C HIS A 184 11.63 1.69 -1.12
N GLN A 185 12.38 0.97 -1.94
CA GLN A 185 12.23 -0.48 -2.07
C GLN A 185 13.01 -1.19 -0.95
N LYS A 186 12.27 -1.76 0.00
CA LYS A 186 12.81 -2.43 1.20
C LYS A 186 12.44 -3.91 1.20
N ASP A 187 13.22 -4.71 1.91
CA ASP A 187 12.86 -6.11 2.15
C ASP A 187 11.78 -6.14 3.24
N SER A 188 10.66 -6.81 2.99
CA SER A 188 9.53 -6.93 3.93
C SER A 188 9.94 -7.53 5.29
N GLN A 189 10.98 -8.36 5.35
CA GLN A 189 11.52 -8.87 6.61
C GLN A 189 12.13 -7.75 7.47
N GLY A 190 12.76 -6.76 6.81
CA GLY A 190 13.44 -5.64 7.44
C GLY A 190 12.58 -4.38 7.63
N GLU A 191 11.43 -4.26 6.96
CA GLU A 191 10.55 -3.10 7.07
C GLU A 191 9.16 -3.47 7.63
N PRO A 192 8.90 -3.21 8.92
CA PRO A 192 7.62 -3.50 9.56
C PRO A 192 6.43 -2.77 8.93
N LEU A 193 6.64 -1.63 8.26
CA LEU A 193 5.55 -0.94 7.57
C LEU A 193 4.95 -1.79 6.45
N ILE A 194 5.81 -2.46 5.65
CA ILE A 194 5.38 -3.35 4.56
C ILE A 194 4.58 -4.54 5.14
N GLN A 195 5.02 -5.09 6.27
CA GLN A 195 4.25 -6.13 6.97
C GLN A 195 2.84 -5.65 7.34
N VAL A 196 2.63 -4.39 7.74
CA VAL A 196 1.27 -3.88 8.01
C VAL A 196 0.46 -3.72 6.72
N ALA A 197 1.11 -3.29 5.63
CA ALA A 197 0.46 -3.20 4.31
C ALA A 197 -0.01 -4.57 3.81
N ASP A 198 0.73 -5.66 4.04
CA ASP A 198 0.30 -7.05 3.77
C ASP A 198 -1.07 -7.35 4.41
N PHE A 199 -1.27 -6.95 5.68
CA PHE A 199 -2.56 -7.15 6.34
C PHE A 199 -3.70 -6.33 5.73
N VAL A 200 -3.41 -5.12 5.25
CA VAL A 200 -4.41 -4.26 4.59
C VAL A 200 -4.80 -4.84 3.25
N VAL A 201 -3.83 -5.16 2.38
CA VAL A 201 -4.12 -5.73 1.06
C VAL A 201 -4.77 -7.11 1.19
N ASN A 202 -4.35 -7.92 2.17
CA ASN A 202 -5.01 -9.19 2.49
C ASN A 202 -6.46 -8.99 2.92
N ALA A 203 -6.78 -7.92 3.68
CA ALA A 203 -8.16 -7.64 4.08
C ALA A 203 -9.07 -7.33 2.89
N PHE A 204 -8.60 -6.51 1.94
CA PHE A 204 -9.30 -6.27 0.67
C PHE A 204 -9.45 -7.56 -0.14
N TYR A 205 -8.38 -8.32 -0.30
CA TYR A 205 -8.39 -9.60 -1.01
C TYR A 205 -9.38 -10.60 -0.40
N ARG A 206 -9.44 -10.70 0.93
CA ARG A 206 -10.40 -11.55 1.63
C ARG A 206 -11.84 -11.11 1.40
N LYS A 207 -12.11 -9.81 1.42
CA LYS A 207 -13.44 -9.25 1.12
C LYS A 207 -13.90 -9.65 -0.29
N LEU A 208 -13.04 -9.52 -1.30
CA LEU A 208 -13.34 -9.94 -2.68
C LEU A 208 -13.63 -11.44 -2.83
N ASN A 209 -13.00 -12.27 -1.98
CA ASN A 209 -13.19 -13.71 -1.97
C ASN A 209 -14.30 -14.17 -1.00
N GLY A 210 -15.13 -13.26 -0.48
CA GLY A 210 -16.24 -13.60 0.43
C GLY A 210 -15.82 -14.10 1.81
N LYS A 211 -14.56 -13.88 2.23
CA LYS A 211 -14.00 -14.38 3.50
C LYS A 211 -14.18 -13.39 4.67
N GLY A 212 -15.23 -12.59 4.63
CA GLY A 212 -15.55 -11.57 5.63
C GLY A 212 -14.91 -10.20 5.37
N ASN A 213 -15.42 -9.19 6.07
CA ASN A 213 -14.99 -7.80 5.95
C ASN A 213 -14.25 -7.34 7.21
N LEU A 214 -12.92 -7.34 7.16
CA LEU A 214 -12.10 -6.84 8.27
C LEU A 214 -11.89 -5.31 8.24
N LEU A 215 -12.35 -4.63 7.19
CA LEU A 215 -12.15 -3.19 6.98
C LEU A 215 -13.36 -2.34 7.39
N ALA A 216 -14.41 -2.93 7.96
CA ALA A 216 -15.66 -2.25 8.30
C ALA A 216 -15.46 -0.95 9.11
N LYS A 217 -14.50 -0.89 10.04
CA LYS A 217 -14.17 0.33 10.79
C LYS A 217 -13.64 1.45 9.89
N PHE A 218 -12.73 1.13 8.97
CA PHE A 218 -12.23 2.10 8.00
C PHE A 218 -13.33 2.58 7.07
N GLU A 219 -14.21 1.68 6.63
CA GLU A 219 -15.34 2.02 5.75
C GLU A 219 -16.32 2.96 6.44
N SER A 220 -16.77 2.61 7.66
CA SER A 220 -17.73 3.40 8.42
C SER A 220 -17.23 4.80 8.82
N SER A 221 -15.92 5.01 8.83
CA SER A 221 -15.29 6.29 9.17
C SER A 221 -14.81 7.07 7.93
N GLY A 222 -15.10 6.60 6.72
CA GLY A 222 -14.63 7.24 5.48
C GLY A 222 -13.11 7.14 5.27
N ARG A 223 -12.43 6.24 5.99
CA ARG A 223 -10.96 6.05 5.94
C ARG A 223 -10.52 5.00 4.92
N VAL A 224 -11.45 4.49 4.11
CA VAL A 224 -11.15 3.82 2.84
C VAL A 224 -11.23 4.87 1.73
N LEU A 225 -10.08 5.34 1.23
CA LEU A 225 -10.06 6.39 0.19
C LEU A 225 -10.52 5.84 -1.15
N ARG A 226 -10.16 4.58 -1.43
CA ARG A 226 -10.46 3.93 -2.69
C ARG A 226 -10.55 2.42 -2.53
N PHE A 227 -11.56 1.81 -3.13
CA PHE A 227 -11.61 0.38 -3.37
C PHE A 227 -12.26 0.15 -4.72
N LYS A 228 -11.43 -0.03 -5.76
CA LYS A 228 -11.89 0.07 -7.16
C LYS A 228 -11.43 -1.11 -8.00
N GLN A 229 -12.35 -1.69 -8.77
CA GLN A 229 -11.99 -2.57 -9.88
C GLN A 229 -11.46 -1.73 -11.04
N ILE A 230 -10.37 -2.17 -11.64
CA ILE A 230 -9.79 -1.49 -12.81
C ILE A 230 -10.48 -1.93 -14.10
N TYR A 231 -10.76 -3.24 -14.23
CA TYR A 231 -11.62 -3.85 -15.24
C TYR A 231 -12.05 -5.25 -14.77
#